data_AF-A0A7W3QRR7-F1
#
_entry.id   AF-A0A7W3QRR7-F1
#
_cell.length_a   1.000
_cell.length_b   1.000
_cell.length_c   1.000
_cell.angle_alpha   90.00
_cell.angle_beta   90.00
_cell.angle_gamma   90.00
#
_symmetry.space_group_name_H-M   'P 1'
#
loop_
_entity.id
_entity.type
_entity.pdbx_description
1 polymer ?
#
loop_
_entity_poly.entity_id
_entity_poly.type
_entity_poly.pdbx_seq_one_letter_code
_entity_poly.pdbx_strand_id
1 'polypeptide(L)'
;MPLETWLLLGATLILCAIIAVRLSHRAGLPTLLAYMGLGLLIGESGFGIRFDDALLAEILGLAALVLILAEGGITTNWRNVRPSVPAALAVSTIGTLISIVVVALAAMELLGMGWQLAFLLAAVLAPTDAAAVFSVLRRLPLPSRLTGLLEAESGFNDAPVVIVVITLSVQNAVAPNLLHLLVVMLYELAAGAAVGTAIGWLGAQALRRMALPASGLYPIAVLSLAVGSYGAAAKLHASGFLAVYLAALVLGNARLPHRPATRGFAEGIAWLAQIGLFVMLGLLASPSELPAELLPALVIGFVLLLVARPLSVVLSTPGFGLTWGEKLFASWAGLRGAVPIVLATIPMVNNVAGADRLFSIVFVIVVVFTLLQGPTLPLAARLCRLESDERARELDVEAAPLEELHADLLEIRVPHDSRLNGVEIFELRLPKGAQITLIVRDGASFVPEPTTPLRAGDTLLVITTEEAREAAERRLRAVSRRGKLAGWFGETGA
;
A
#
# COMPACT_ATOMS: atom_id res chain seq x y z
N MET A 1 24.69 4.03 23.65
CA MET A 1 24.89 2.60 23.34
C MET A 1 25.83 2.45 22.15
N PRO A 2 26.70 1.43 22.11
CA PRO A 2 27.58 1.20 20.98
C PRO A 2 26.80 0.74 19.73
N LEU A 3 27.39 0.93 18.53
CA LEU A 3 26.75 0.65 17.24
C LEU A 3 26.25 -0.80 17.14
N GLU A 4 27.04 -1.75 17.64
CA GLU A 4 26.69 -3.17 17.67
C GLU A 4 25.38 -3.46 18.42
N THR A 5 25.09 -2.73 19.50
CA THR A 5 23.83 -2.88 20.24
C THR A 5 22.65 -2.34 19.43
N TRP A 6 22.81 -1.21 18.73
CA TRP A 6 21.76 -0.67 17.86
C TRP A 6 21.47 -1.59 16.67
N LEU A 7 22.49 -2.17 16.05
CA LEU A 7 22.33 -3.13 14.96
C LEU A 7 21.62 -4.40 15.45
N LEU A 8 22.02 -4.92 16.61
CA LEU A 8 21.40 -6.12 17.19
C LEU A 8 19.94 -5.85 17.61
N LEU A 9 19.67 -4.70 18.23
CA LEU A 9 18.31 -4.28 18.58
C LEU A 9 17.44 -4.11 17.33
N GLY A 10 17.94 -3.42 16.30
CA GLY A 10 17.21 -3.20 15.05
C GLY A 10 16.90 -4.50 14.31
N ALA A 11 17.89 -5.41 14.20
CA ALA A 11 17.68 -6.72 13.59
C ALA A 11 16.67 -7.56 14.38
N THR A 12 16.82 -7.60 15.71
CA THR A 12 15.90 -8.34 16.60
C THR A 12 14.49 -7.78 16.52
N LEU A 13 14.33 -6.45 16.50
CA LEU A 13 13.04 -5.77 16.35
C LEU A 13 12.34 -6.20 15.06
N ILE A 14 13.04 -6.16 13.92
CA ILE A 14 12.47 -6.54 12.62
C ILE A 14 12.09 -8.02 12.63
N LEU A 15 12.93 -8.91 13.15
CA LEU A 15 12.62 -10.34 13.25
C LEU A 15 11.40 -10.60 14.14
N CYS A 16 11.31 -9.94 15.30
CA CYS A 16 10.14 -10.00 16.17
C CYS A 16 8.89 -9.46 15.48
N ALA A 17 8.98 -8.36 14.74
CA ALA A 17 7.86 -7.82 13.97
C ALA A 17 7.37 -8.82 12.91
N ILE A 18 8.26 -9.49 12.18
CA ILE A 18 7.89 -10.54 11.22
C ILE A 18 7.16 -11.71 11.91
N ILE A 19 7.62 -12.14 13.08
CA ILE A 19 6.94 -13.19 13.87
C ILE A 19 5.55 -12.70 14.33
N ALA A 20 5.45 -11.44 14.77
CA ALA A 20 4.20 -10.83 15.20
C ALA A 20 3.14 -10.78 14.07
N VAL A 21 3.55 -10.61 12.81
CA VAL A 21 2.65 -10.69 11.63
C VAL A 21 1.94 -12.04 11.58
N ARG A 22 2.69 -13.13 11.74
CA ARG A 22 2.14 -14.49 11.65
C ARG A 22 1.15 -14.76 12.78
N LEU A 23 1.39 -14.21 13.96
CA LEU A 23 0.49 -14.32 15.11
C LEU A 23 -0.77 -13.45 14.93
N SER A 24 -0.60 -12.21 14.48
CA SER A 24 -1.70 -11.28 14.18
C SER A 24 -2.63 -11.84 13.10
N HIS A 25 -2.08 -12.53 12.10
CA HIS A 25 -2.84 -13.16 11.03
C HIS A 25 -3.81 -14.23 11.57
N ARG A 26 -3.41 -15.00 12.59
CA ARG A 26 -4.31 -15.96 13.26
C ARG A 26 -5.39 -15.29 14.12
N ALA A 27 -5.10 -14.12 14.68
CA ALA A 27 -6.02 -13.40 15.56
C ALA A 27 -7.06 -12.55 14.80
N GLY A 28 -6.91 -12.37 13.48
CA GLY A 28 -7.80 -11.52 12.69
C GLY A 28 -7.69 -10.02 13.00
N LEU A 29 -6.63 -9.61 13.72
CA LEU A 29 -6.35 -8.23 14.08
C LEU A 29 -5.47 -7.55 13.02
N PRO A 30 -5.62 -6.23 12.79
CA PRO A 30 -4.71 -5.47 11.94
C PRO A 30 -3.27 -5.57 12.43
N THR A 31 -2.36 -6.03 11.56
CA THR A 31 -0.93 -6.26 11.86
C THR A 31 -0.23 -5.01 12.41
N LEU A 32 -0.72 -3.83 12.02
CA LEU A 32 -0.22 -2.53 12.45
C LEU A 32 -0.27 -2.34 13.96
N LEU A 33 -1.33 -2.83 14.60
CA LEU A 33 -1.48 -2.74 16.05
C LEU A 33 -0.49 -3.65 16.78
N ALA A 34 -0.09 -4.77 16.17
CA ALA A 34 0.93 -5.64 16.75
C ALA A 34 2.30 -4.94 16.78
N TYR A 35 2.65 -4.18 15.73
CA TYR A 35 3.90 -3.39 15.70
C TYR A 35 3.89 -2.26 16.72
N MET A 36 2.77 -1.55 16.84
CA MET A 36 2.62 -0.49 17.84
C MET A 36 2.64 -1.04 19.26
N GLY A 37 1.99 -2.17 19.50
CA GLY A 37 2.06 -2.89 20.78
C GLY A 37 3.49 -3.33 21.11
N LEU A 38 4.24 -3.81 20.12
CA LEU A 38 5.67 -4.09 20.28
C LEU A 38 6.47 -2.84 20.68
N GLY A 39 6.18 -1.69 20.05
CA GLY A 39 6.74 -0.39 20.44
C GLY A 39 6.44 -0.04 21.90
N LEU A 40 5.17 -0.11 22.31
CA LEU A 40 4.75 0.15 23.70
C LEU A 40 5.43 -0.80 24.72
N LEU A 41 5.59 -2.07 24.37
CA LEU A 41 6.26 -3.08 25.21
C LEU A 41 7.77 -2.82 25.32
N ILE A 42 8.40 -2.26 24.29
CA ILE A 42 9.83 -1.92 24.32
C ILE A 42 10.06 -0.57 25.00
N GLY A 43 9.07 0.32 24.92
CA GLY A 43 9.10 1.68 25.43
C GLY A 43 9.17 1.78 26.95
N GLU A 44 8.86 2.98 27.46
CA GLU A 44 9.09 3.35 28.86
C GLU A 44 8.46 2.37 29.88
N SER A 45 7.27 1.83 29.61
CA SER A 45 6.55 0.98 30.55
C SER A 45 6.97 -0.49 30.55
N GLY A 46 7.70 -0.95 29.53
CA GLY A 46 8.12 -2.35 29.41
C GLY A 46 9.61 -2.53 29.63
N PHE A 47 10.42 -2.49 28.57
CA PHE A 47 11.88 -2.62 28.68
C PHE A 47 12.59 -1.31 29.10
N GLY A 48 11.85 -0.20 29.23
CA GLY A 48 12.35 1.06 29.79
C GLY A 48 13.16 1.92 28.80
N ILE A 49 13.04 1.66 27.49
CA ILE A 49 13.67 2.51 26.49
C ILE A 49 12.83 3.78 26.34
N ARG A 50 13.37 4.91 26.81
CA ARG A 50 12.75 6.23 26.63
C ARG A 50 13.06 6.78 25.25
N PHE A 51 12.02 7.16 24.53
CA PHE A 51 12.11 7.78 23.21
C PHE A 51 11.35 9.10 23.22
N ASP A 52 12.01 10.16 23.69
CA ASP A 52 11.41 11.48 23.93
C ASP A 52 11.84 12.49 22.86
N ASP A 53 11.98 12.06 21.60
CA ASP A 53 12.41 12.91 20.47
C ASP A 53 11.31 13.01 19.41
N ALA A 54 10.39 13.95 19.64
CA ALA A 54 9.28 14.22 18.73
C ALA A 54 9.75 14.71 17.35
N LEU A 55 10.90 15.40 17.27
CA LEU A 55 11.46 15.88 16.00
C LEU A 55 11.98 14.71 15.16
N LEU A 56 12.74 13.80 15.78
CA LEU A 56 13.19 12.60 15.11
C LEU A 56 12.00 11.74 14.68
N ALA A 57 10.98 11.63 15.53
CA ALA A 57 9.74 10.91 15.21
C ALA A 57 9.01 11.51 14.00
N GLU A 58 8.90 12.85 13.95
CA GLU A 58 8.30 13.57 12.82
C GLU A 58 9.08 13.28 11.53
N ILE A 59 10.41 13.48 11.53
CA ILE A 59 11.25 13.34 10.34
C ILE A 59 11.18 11.90 9.81
N LEU A 60 11.36 10.91 10.68
CA LEU A 60 11.30 9.50 10.29
C LEU A 60 9.88 9.10 9.89
N GLY A 61 8.86 9.67 10.54
CA GLY A 61 7.45 9.42 10.22
C GLY A 61 7.05 9.91 8.85
N LEU A 62 7.42 11.15 8.51
CA LEU A 62 7.19 11.73 7.18
C LEU A 62 7.99 10.97 6.10
N ALA A 63 9.24 10.59 6.39
CA ALA A 63 10.04 9.79 5.47
C ALA A 63 9.42 8.41 5.21
N ALA A 64 8.93 7.73 6.25
CA ALA A 64 8.22 6.47 6.12
C ALA A 64 6.93 6.62 5.31
N LEU A 65 6.16 7.70 5.54
CA LEU A 65 4.94 7.99 4.81
C LEU A 65 5.20 8.21 3.31
N VAL A 66 6.28 8.91 2.96
CA VAL A 66 6.71 9.06 1.56
C VAL A 66 6.96 7.70 0.90
N LEU A 67 7.64 6.78 1.58
CA LEU A 67 7.89 5.43 1.04
C LEU A 67 6.61 4.60 0.91
N ILE A 68 5.71 4.70 1.89
CA ILE A 68 4.41 4.01 1.89
C ILE A 68 3.53 4.51 0.73
N LEU A 69 3.44 5.83 0.52
CA LEU A 69 2.69 6.39 -0.60
C LEU A 69 3.32 6.08 -1.96
N ALA A 70 4.66 5.97 -2.02
CA ALA A 70 5.35 5.54 -3.23
C ALA A 70 4.98 4.09 -3.59
N GLU A 71 4.93 3.18 -2.63
CA GLU A 71 4.43 1.81 -2.86
C GLU A 71 2.96 1.82 -3.28
N GLY A 72 2.11 2.57 -2.58
CA GLY A 72 0.69 2.68 -2.90
C GLY A 72 0.48 3.14 -4.34
N GLY A 73 1.23 4.15 -4.81
CA GLY A 73 1.19 4.57 -6.20
C GLY A 73 1.67 3.49 -7.17
N ILE A 74 2.78 2.82 -6.89
CA ILE A 74 3.36 1.78 -7.76
C ILE A 74 2.40 0.59 -7.94
N THR A 75 1.73 0.17 -6.88
CA THR A 75 0.82 -1.00 -6.88
C THR A 75 -0.59 -0.68 -7.38
N THR A 76 -0.98 0.59 -7.37
CA THR A 76 -2.30 1.04 -7.82
C THR A 76 -2.49 0.83 -9.33
N ASN A 77 -3.61 0.22 -9.72
CA ASN A 77 -3.99 0.07 -11.13
C ASN A 77 -4.80 1.28 -11.62
N TRP A 78 -4.21 2.08 -12.51
CA TRP A 78 -4.84 3.30 -13.03
C TRP A 78 -6.19 3.04 -13.72
N ARG A 79 -6.37 1.88 -14.36
CA ARG A 79 -7.64 1.55 -15.06
C ARG A 79 -8.81 1.44 -14.08
N ASN A 80 -8.54 0.93 -12.87
CA ASN A 80 -9.55 0.72 -11.84
C ASN A 80 -9.85 2.02 -11.08
N VAL A 81 -8.83 2.86 -10.85
CA VAL A 81 -8.96 4.10 -10.07
C VAL A 81 -9.52 5.26 -10.88
N ARG A 82 -9.16 5.39 -12.17
CA ARG A 82 -9.54 6.53 -13.03
C ARG A 82 -11.03 6.90 -12.96
N PRO A 83 -12.00 5.96 -12.99
CA PRO A 83 -13.42 6.30 -12.93
C PRO A 83 -13.86 6.92 -11.59
N SER A 84 -13.11 6.67 -10.51
CA SER A 84 -13.43 7.11 -9.16
C SER A 84 -12.70 8.39 -8.73
N VAL A 85 -11.68 8.83 -9.48
CA VAL A 85 -10.88 10.04 -9.19
C VAL A 85 -11.73 11.29 -8.92
N PRO A 86 -12.78 11.63 -9.72
CA PRO A 86 -13.57 12.84 -9.45
C PRO A 86 -14.28 12.80 -8.09
N ALA A 87 -14.84 11.64 -7.73
CA ALA A 87 -15.47 11.45 -6.44
C ALA A 87 -14.43 11.47 -5.31
N ALA A 88 -13.27 10.84 -5.51
CA ALA A 88 -12.17 10.86 -4.53
C ALA A 88 -11.66 12.28 -4.26
N LEU A 89 -11.50 13.10 -5.29
CA LEU A 89 -11.10 14.51 -5.16
C LEU A 89 -12.14 15.32 -4.39
N ALA A 90 -13.44 15.12 -4.66
CA ALA A 90 -14.50 15.81 -3.95
C ALA A 90 -14.53 15.42 -2.46
N VAL A 91 -14.40 14.12 -2.15
CA VAL A 91 -14.33 13.63 -0.77
C VAL A 91 -13.08 14.15 -0.05
N SER A 92 -11.92 14.11 -0.71
CA SER A 92 -10.62 14.52 -0.12
C SER A 92 -10.47 16.03 0.09
N THR A 93 -11.32 16.84 -0.54
CA THR A 93 -11.29 18.31 -0.39
C THR A 93 -12.48 18.79 0.43
N ILE A 94 -13.69 18.69 -0.12
CA ILE A 94 -14.93 19.15 0.50
C ILE A 94 -15.28 18.25 1.69
N GLY A 95 -15.20 16.93 1.51
CA GLY A 95 -15.48 15.98 2.59
C GLY A 95 -14.54 16.16 3.77
N THR A 96 -13.23 16.27 3.53
CA THR A 96 -12.23 16.55 4.56
C THR A 96 -12.53 17.84 5.32
N LEU A 97 -12.84 18.94 4.62
CA LEU A 97 -13.17 20.21 5.27
C LEU A 97 -14.42 20.10 6.16
N ILE A 98 -15.47 19.43 5.68
CA ILE A 98 -16.67 19.15 6.46
C ILE A 98 -16.33 18.33 7.71
N SER A 99 -15.52 17.27 7.55
CA SER A 99 -15.09 16.44 8.67
C SER A 99 -14.33 17.25 9.72
N ILE A 100 -13.41 18.11 9.29
CA ILE A 100 -12.61 18.96 10.18
C ILE A 100 -13.53 19.89 10.97
N VAL A 101 -14.45 20.59 10.31
CA VAL A 101 -15.36 21.52 10.98
C VAL A 101 -16.25 20.81 11.99
N VAL A 102 -16.87 19.69 11.61
CA VAL A 102 -17.77 18.93 12.50
C VAL A 102 -17.04 18.43 13.75
N VAL A 103 -15.83 17.88 13.58
CA VAL A 103 -15.05 17.31 14.67
C VAL A 103 -14.47 18.41 15.56
N ALA A 104 -14.02 19.53 14.98
CA ALA A 104 -13.52 20.67 15.73
C ALA A 104 -14.62 21.27 16.61
N LEU A 105 -15.83 21.47 16.06
CA LEU A 105 -16.97 21.96 16.85
C LEU A 105 -17.32 21.01 18.00
N ALA A 106 -17.31 19.70 17.75
CA ALA A 106 -17.54 18.72 18.80
C ALA A 106 -16.44 18.73 19.88
N ALA A 107 -15.17 18.91 19.49
CA ALA A 107 -14.06 19.02 20.45
C ALA A 107 -14.14 20.30 21.30
N MET A 108 -14.61 21.41 20.71
CA MET A 108 -14.84 22.65 21.46
C MET A 108 -15.98 22.49 22.48
N GLU A 109 -17.13 21.97 22.05
CA GLU A 109 -18.33 21.89 22.89
C GLU A 109 -18.25 20.75 23.92
N LEU A 110 -17.75 19.57 23.54
CA LEU A 110 -17.77 18.38 24.40
C LEU A 110 -16.53 18.24 25.29
N LEU A 111 -15.37 18.74 24.84
CA LEU A 111 -14.11 18.64 25.59
C LEU A 111 -13.59 19.98 26.12
N GLY A 112 -14.27 21.08 25.81
CA GLY A 112 -13.85 22.43 26.24
C GLY A 112 -12.49 22.84 25.65
N MET A 113 -12.09 22.27 24.51
CA MET A 113 -10.80 22.58 23.89
C MET A 113 -10.82 23.99 23.31
N GLY A 114 -9.68 24.69 23.42
CA GLY A 114 -9.45 25.93 22.68
C GLY A 114 -9.57 25.68 21.17
N TRP A 115 -10.07 26.69 20.44
CA TRP A 115 -10.36 26.57 19.01
C TRP A 115 -9.16 26.03 18.20
N GLN A 116 -7.94 26.51 18.48
CA GLN A 116 -6.73 26.06 17.76
C GLN A 116 -6.48 24.56 17.95
N LEU A 117 -6.59 24.06 19.18
CA LEU A 117 -6.35 22.66 19.51
C LEU A 117 -7.47 21.75 18.98
N ALA A 118 -8.71 22.22 19.01
CA ALA A 118 -9.86 21.51 18.45
C ALA A 118 -9.75 21.33 16.93
N PHE A 119 -9.38 22.40 16.20
CA PHE A 119 -9.15 22.32 14.76
C PHE A 119 -7.90 21.52 14.41
N LEU A 120 -6.84 21.58 15.22
CA LEU A 120 -5.66 20.70 15.07
C LEU A 120 -6.04 19.23 15.23
N LEU A 121 -6.77 18.88 16.30
CA LEU A 121 -7.23 17.52 16.55
C LEU A 121 -8.07 17.02 15.37
N ALA A 122 -9.00 17.84 14.90
CA ALA A 122 -9.86 17.51 13.78
C ALA A 122 -9.10 17.34 12.46
N ALA A 123 -8.13 18.22 12.18
CA ALA A 123 -7.28 18.16 11.00
C ALA A 123 -6.42 16.90 11.02
N VAL A 124 -5.72 16.63 12.12
CA VAL A 124 -4.86 15.45 12.30
C VAL A 124 -5.65 14.14 12.12
N LEU A 125 -6.93 14.11 12.51
CA LEU A 125 -7.80 12.94 12.38
C LEU A 125 -8.51 12.81 11.02
N ALA A 126 -8.36 13.77 10.12
CA ALA A 126 -9.02 13.79 8.84
C ALA A 126 -8.43 12.82 7.78
N PRO A 127 -7.11 12.54 7.72
CA PRO A 127 -6.51 11.56 6.82
C PRO A 127 -6.98 10.16 7.13
N THR A 128 -7.14 9.38 6.07
CA THR A 128 -7.42 7.95 6.13
C THR A 128 -6.19 7.19 5.70
N ASP A 129 -5.74 6.21 6.48
CA ASP A 129 -4.46 5.54 6.24
C ASP A 129 -4.57 4.57 5.06
N ALA A 130 -3.93 4.96 3.95
CA ALA A 130 -3.83 4.17 2.73
C ALA A 130 -3.33 2.75 3.00
N ALA A 131 -2.31 2.58 3.83
CA ALA A 131 -1.68 1.28 4.08
C ALA A 131 -2.58 0.33 4.90
N ALA A 132 -3.30 0.88 5.89
CA ALA A 132 -4.30 0.13 6.64
C ALA A 132 -5.46 -0.28 5.73
N VAL A 133 -5.91 0.62 4.87
CA VAL A 133 -6.96 0.38 3.87
C VAL A 133 -6.50 -0.69 2.86
N PHE A 134 -5.32 -0.57 2.26
CA PHE A 134 -4.80 -1.53 1.27
C PHE A 134 -4.68 -2.94 1.84
N SER A 135 -4.11 -3.10 3.04
CA SER A 135 -3.87 -4.42 3.63
C SER A 135 -5.17 -5.18 3.98
N VAL A 136 -6.22 -4.46 4.39
CA VAL A 136 -7.52 -5.02 4.77
C VAL A 136 -8.44 -5.17 3.55
N LEU A 137 -8.52 -4.15 2.69
CA LEU A 137 -9.43 -4.14 1.54
C LEU A 137 -8.99 -5.07 0.41
N ARG A 138 -7.68 -5.32 0.20
CA ARG A 138 -7.19 -6.29 -0.82
C ARG A 138 -7.75 -7.70 -0.60
N ARG A 139 -8.26 -8.02 0.60
CA ARG A 139 -8.85 -9.32 0.95
C ARG A 139 -10.37 -9.37 0.81
N LEU A 140 -11.03 -8.22 0.62
CA LEU A 140 -12.48 -8.12 0.52
C LEU A 140 -12.92 -8.05 -0.96
N PRO A 141 -13.93 -8.83 -1.36
CA PRO A 141 -14.50 -8.77 -2.72
C PRO A 141 -15.38 -7.52 -2.84
N LEU A 142 -14.74 -6.35 -3.01
CA LEU A 142 -15.43 -5.08 -3.20
C LEU A 142 -15.48 -4.67 -4.67
N PRO A 143 -16.45 -3.84 -5.08
CA PRO A 143 -16.48 -3.29 -6.42
C PRO A 143 -15.22 -2.46 -6.69
N SER A 144 -14.60 -2.65 -7.85
CA SER A 144 -13.37 -1.95 -8.26
C SER A 144 -13.48 -0.42 -8.13
N ARG A 145 -14.68 0.12 -8.37
CA ARG A 145 -15.00 1.54 -8.21
C ARG A 145 -14.89 2.03 -6.77
N LEU A 146 -15.35 1.24 -5.80
CA LEU A 146 -15.32 1.59 -4.38
C LEU A 146 -13.91 1.44 -3.80
N THR A 147 -13.21 0.37 -4.19
CA THR A 147 -11.79 0.21 -3.86
C THR A 147 -11.00 1.39 -4.41
N GLY A 148 -11.12 1.69 -5.70
CA GLY A 148 -10.40 2.81 -6.32
C GLY A 148 -10.78 4.18 -5.76
N LEU A 149 -12.01 4.35 -5.24
CA LEU A 149 -12.40 5.57 -4.51
C LEU A 149 -11.61 5.71 -3.20
N LEU A 150 -11.58 4.66 -2.38
CA LEU A 150 -10.91 4.67 -1.08
C LEU A 150 -9.38 4.76 -1.23
N GLU A 151 -8.82 4.08 -2.23
CA GLU A 151 -7.40 4.17 -2.57
C GLU A 151 -7.01 5.60 -2.99
N ALA A 152 -7.75 6.18 -3.94
CA ALA A 152 -7.49 7.55 -4.38
C ALA A 152 -7.73 8.59 -3.27
N GLU A 153 -8.75 8.39 -2.43
CA GLU A 153 -9.03 9.27 -1.31
C GLU A 153 -7.84 9.32 -0.34
N SER A 154 -7.32 8.15 0.04
CA SER A 154 -6.20 8.08 0.98
C SER A 154 -4.94 8.80 0.47
N GLY A 155 -4.62 8.69 -0.82
CA GLY A 155 -3.48 9.39 -1.41
C GLY A 155 -3.69 10.91 -1.62
N PHE A 156 -4.93 11.35 -1.85
CA PHE A 156 -5.24 12.76 -2.11
C PHE A 156 -5.51 13.58 -0.84
N ASN A 157 -5.96 12.94 0.23
CA ASN A 157 -6.35 13.61 1.48
C ASN A 157 -5.15 14.00 2.37
N ASP A 158 -4.01 13.32 2.25
CA ASP A 158 -2.81 13.65 3.05
C ASP A 158 -2.32 15.07 2.79
N ALA A 159 -2.40 15.53 1.54
CA ALA A 159 -1.91 16.83 1.10
C ALA A 159 -2.67 18.03 1.72
N PRO A 160 -4.00 18.17 1.58
CA PRO A 160 -4.78 19.18 2.27
C PRO A 160 -4.57 19.20 3.77
N VAL A 161 -4.53 18.01 4.39
CA VAL A 161 -4.49 17.92 5.84
C VAL A 161 -3.15 18.41 6.39
N VAL A 162 -2.04 17.97 5.81
CA VAL A 162 -0.70 18.39 6.26
C VAL A 162 -0.60 19.92 6.28
N ILE A 163 -1.13 20.59 5.27
CA ILE A 163 -1.19 22.07 5.22
C ILE A 163 -1.98 22.64 6.38
N VAL A 164 -3.19 22.11 6.62
CA VAL A 164 -4.05 22.57 7.72
C VAL A 164 -3.32 22.38 9.05
N VAL A 165 -2.67 21.23 9.26
CA VAL A 165 -1.92 20.93 10.48
C VAL A 165 -0.74 21.89 10.65
N ILE A 166 0.10 22.09 9.62
CA ILE A 166 1.24 23.00 9.68
C ILE A 166 0.77 24.43 9.95
N THR A 167 -0.26 24.89 9.24
CA THR A 167 -0.80 26.26 9.37
C THR A 167 -1.32 26.52 10.77
N LEU A 168 -2.04 25.56 11.35
CA LEU A 168 -2.59 25.66 12.71
C LEU A 168 -1.56 25.39 13.81
N SER A 169 -0.41 24.78 13.48
CA SER A 169 0.65 24.51 14.45
C SER A 169 1.54 25.73 14.73
N VAL A 170 1.37 26.82 13.98
CA VAL A 170 2.08 28.08 14.23
C VAL A 170 1.63 28.68 15.57
N GLN A 171 2.59 29.12 16.39
CA GLN A 171 2.29 29.79 17.66
C GLN A 171 1.52 31.09 17.43
N ASN A 172 0.43 31.28 18.20
CA ASN A 172 -0.52 32.40 18.02
C ASN A 172 -1.14 32.45 16.61
N ALA A 173 -1.42 31.28 16.01
CA ALA A 173 -2.16 31.22 14.77
C ALA A 173 -3.43 32.07 14.87
N VAL A 174 -3.65 32.95 13.89
CA VAL A 174 -4.92 33.65 13.73
C VAL A 174 -5.88 32.70 13.02
N ALA A 175 -7.18 32.77 13.33
CA ALA A 175 -8.20 31.98 12.65
C ALA A 175 -8.02 32.12 11.12
N PRO A 176 -7.73 31.01 10.41
CA PRO A 176 -7.37 31.09 9.01
C PRO A 176 -8.59 31.51 8.17
N ASN A 177 -8.36 32.40 7.21
CA ASN A 177 -9.39 32.74 6.23
C ASN A 177 -9.67 31.50 5.35
N LEU A 178 -10.90 30.99 5.41
CA LEU A 178 -11.32 29.79 4.69
C LEU A 178 -11.07 29.89 3.18
N LEU A 179 -11.26 31.08 2.59
CA LEU A 179 -10.97 31.31 1.17
C LEU A 179 -9.48 31.21 0.87
N HIS A 180 -8.63 31.74 1.74
CA HIS A 180 -7.18 31.64 1.57
C HIS A 180 -6.71 30.19 1.66
N LEU A 181 -7.22 29.45 2.66
CA LEU A 181 -6.91 28.04 2.86
C LEU A 181 -7.36 27.19 1.64
N LEU A 182 -8.55 27.47 1.10
CA LEU A 182 -9.04 26.81 -0.12
C LEU A 182 -8.14 27.09 -1.34
N VAL A 183 -7.68 28.34 -1.52
CA VAL A 183 -6.80 28.73 -2.63
C VAL A 183 -5.43 28.09 -2.51
N VAL A 184 -4.84 28.10 -1.31
CA VAL A 184 -3.54 27.46 -1.03
C VAL A 184 -3.64 25.96 -1.29
N MET A 185 -4.67 25.30 -0.75
CA MET A 185 -4.92 23.88 -0.97
C MET A 185 -5.06 23.55 -2.46
N LEU A 186 -5.82 24.34 -3.22
CA LEU A 186 -5.99 24.11 -4.66
C LEU A 186 -4.68 24.29 -5.42
N TYR A 187 -3.89 25.30 -5.08
CA TYR A 187 -2.56 25.52 -5.66
C TYR A 187 -1.63 24.34 -5.38
N GLU A 188 -1.52 23.90 -4.13
CA GLU A 188 -0.62 22.82 -3.74
C GLU A 188 -1.00 21.49 -4.37
N LEU A 189 -2.30 21.19 -4.47
CA LEU A 189 -2.79 20.01 -5.18
C LEU A 189 -2.47 20.09 -6.66
N ALA A 190 -2.76 21.22 -7.31
CA ALA A 190 -2.53 21.38 -8.75
C ALA A 190 -1.03 21.33 -9.10
N ALA A 191 -0.20 22.05 -8.35
CA ALA A 191 1.24 22.10 -8.54
C ALA A 191 1.90 20.76 -8.18
N GLY A 192 1.51 20.13 -7.07
CA GLY A 192 2.01 18.82 -6.67
C GLY A 192 1.64 17.75 -7.69
N ALA A 193 0.41 17.78 -8.19
CA ALA A 193 -0.03 16.87 -9.23
C ALA A 193 0.75 17.05 -10.55
N ALA A 194 0.99 18.31 -10.95
CA ALA A 194 1.78 18.63 -12.13
C ALA A 194 3.22 18.14 -12.01
N VAL A 195 3.88 18.40 -10.88
CA VAL A 195 5.27 17.98 -10.62
C VAL A 195 5.38 16.45 -10.58
N GLY A 196 4.51 15.79 -9.82
CA GLY A 196 4.50 14.32 -9.71
C GLY A 196 4.29 13.64 -11.07
N THR A 197 3.26 14.09 -11.80
CA THR A 197 2.96 13.54 -13.14
C THR A 197 4.10 13.79 -14.12
N ALA A 198 4.70 14.99 -14.12
CA ALA A 198 5.81 15.33 -14.99
C ALA A 198 7.04 14.47 -14.70
N ILE A 199 7.43 14.32 -13.43
CA ILE A 199 8.57 13.50 -13.01
C ILE A 199 8.32 12.02 -13.33
N GLY A 200 7.13 11.50 -13.03
CA GLY A 200 6.77 10.13 -13.37
C GLY A 200 6.81 9.87 -14.88
N TRP A 201 6.30 10.79 -15.70
CA TRP A 201 6.28 10.65 -17.15
C TRP A 201 7.67 10.79 -17.79
N LEU A 202 8.47 11.76 -17.35
CA LEU A 202 9.86 11.93 -17.79
C LEU A 202 10.71 10.74 -17.35
N GLY A 203 10.56 10.31 -16.09
CA GLY A 203 11.21 9.14 -15.53
C GLY A 203 10.91 7.86 -16.31
N ALA A 204 9.63 7.63 -16.65
CA ALA A 204 9.22 6.48 -17.44
C ALA A 204 9.83 6.48 -18.86
N GLN A 205 9.99 7.65 -19.49
CA GLN A 205 10.68 7.74 -20.78
C GLN A 205 12.19 7.49 -20.65
N ALA A 206 12.80 8.07 -19.63
CA ALA A 206 14.22 7.91 -19.35
C ALA A 206 14.55 6.42 -19.10
N LEU A 207 13.80 5.75 -18.24
CA LEU A 207 13.99 4.33 -17.91
C LEU A 207 13.72 3.37 -19.08
N ARG A 208 12.84 3.75 -20.02
CA ARG A 208 12.63 2.96 -21.25
C ARG A 208 13.80 3.04 -22.23
N ARG A 209 14.56 4.14 -22.19
CA ARG A 209 15.70 4.37 -23.10
C ARG A 209 17.03 3.94 -22.47
N MET A 210 17.16 4.10 -21.16
CA MET A 210 18.33 3.65 -20.41
C MET A 210 18.17 2.14 -20.16
N ALA A 211 18.78 1.32 -21.01
CA ALA A 211 18.96 -0.10 -20.73
C ALA A 211 19.90 -0.22 -19.52
N LEU A 212 19.35 -0.29 -18.32
CA LEU A 212 20.17 -0.39 -17.11
C LEU A 212 20.86 -1.77 -17.09
N PRO A 213 22.16 -1.83 -16.72
CA PRO A 213 22.97 -3.04 -16.84
C PRO A 213 22.54 -4.17 -15.89
N ALA A 214 21.81 -3.84 -14.83
CA ALA A 214 21.30 -4.80 -13.85
C ALA A 214 19.80 -4.59 -13.60
N SER A 215 19.04 -5.68 -13.56
CA SER A 215 17.60 -5.69 -13.30
C SER A 215 17.22 -5.02 -11.98
N GLY A 216 18.05 -5.18 -10.94
CA GLY A 216 17.86 -4.57 -9.62
C GLY A 216 17.98 -3.04 -9.59
N LEU A 217 18.55 -2.41 -10.63
CA LEU A 217 18.65 -0.95 -10.69
C LEU A 217 17.32 -0.29 -11.09
N TYR A 218 16.43 -1.01 -11.77
CA TYR A 218 15.10 -0.49 -12.16
C TYR A 218 14.24 -0.14 -10.93
N PRO A 219 14.03 -1.05 -9.96
CA PRO A 219 13.31 -0.74 -8.73
C PRO A 219 13.87 0.46 -7.97
N ILE A 220 15.19 0.52 -7.82
CA ILE A 220 15.88 1.61 -7.12
C ILE A 220 15.63 2.94 -7.83
N ALA A 221 15.74 2.98 -9.15
CA ALA A 221 15.52 4.19 -9.92
C ALA A 221 14.06 4.66 -9.86
N VAL A 222 13.08 3.73 -9.95
CA VAL A 222 11.65 4.06 -9.82
C VAL A 222 11.35 4.66 -8.46
N LEU A 223 11.80 4.02 -7.37
CA LEU A 223 11.58 4.52 -6.02
C LEU A 223 12.30 5.87 -5.80
N SER A 224 13.53 6.01 -6.31
CA SER A 224 14.29 7.27 -6.20
C SER A 224 13.62 8.42 -6.95
N LEU A 225 13.02 8.17 -8.12
CA LEU A 225 12.24 9.16 -8.86
C LEU A 225 10.96 9.56 -8.13
N ALA A 226 10.26 8.58 -7.54
CA ALA A 226 9.07 8.82 -6.74
C ALA A 226 9.42 9.69 -5.51
N VAL A 227 10.41 9.30 -4.70
CA VAL A 227 10.88 10.08 -3.55
C VAL A 227 11.43 11.44 -3.97
N GLY A 228 12.18 11.51 -5.08
CA GLY A 228 12.72 12.76 -5.62
C GLY A 228 11.62 13.76 -6.01
N SER A 229 10.44 13.28 -6.42
CA SER A 229 9.29 14.14 -6.70
C SER A 229 8.74 14.83 -5.45
N TYR A 230 8.85 14.21 -4.27
CA TYR A 230 8.54 14.84 -2.98
C TYR A 230 9.35 16.12 -2.81
N GLY A 231 10.68 15.97 -2.91
CA GLY A 231 11.62 17.06 -2.69
C GLY A 231 11.49 18.16 -3.74
N ALA A 232 11.21 17.80 -4.99
CA ALA A 232 10.95 18.76 -6.07
C ALA A 232 9.69 19.59 -5.81
N ALA A 233 8.57 18.95 -5.43
CA ALA A 233 7.33 19.63 -5.13
C ALA A 233 7.43 20.48 -3.85
N ALA A 234 8.06 19.96 -2.80
CA ALA A 234 8.27 20.68 -1.55
C ALA A 234 9.05 21.99 -1.75
N LYS A 235 10.05 22.01 -2.65
CA LYS A 235 10.79 23.24 -3.01
C LYS A 235 9.94 24.29 -3.71
N LEU A 236 8.84 23.89 -4.35
CA LEU A 236 7.89 24.78 -5.02
C LEU A 236 6.73 25.17 -4.09
N HIS A 237 6.80 24.84 -2.79
CA HIS A 237 5.67 24.95 -1.86
C HIS A 237 4.41 24.28 -2.40
N ALA A 238 4.59 23.11 -3.02
CA ALA A 238 3.52 22.27 -3.52
C ALA A 238 3.48 20.95 -2.74
N SER A 239 2.39 20.20 -2.87
CA SER A 239 2.23 18.96 -2.10
C SER A 239 3.23 17.88 -2.53
N GLY A 240 4.20 17.61 -1.66
CA GLY A 240 5.17 16.53 -1.83
C GLY A 240 4.53 15.14 -1.81
N PHE A 241 3.57 14.90 -0.92
CA PHE A 241 2.88 13.61 -0.80
C PHE A 241 2.09 13.25 -2.07
N LEU A 242 1.34 14.21 -2.61
CA LEU A 242 0.62 14.02 -3.87
C LEU A 242 1.59 13.82 -5.04
N ALA A 243 2.69 14.59 -5.08
CA ALA A 243 3.69 14.45 -6.12
C ALA A 243 4.31 13.04 -6.14
N VAL A 244 4.67 12.51 -4.98
CA VAL A 244 5.18 11.13 -4.82
C VAL A 244 4.17 10.11 -5.30
N TYR A 245 2.94 10.20 -4.80
CA TYR A 245 1.88 9.26 -5.15
C TYR A 245 1.62 9.24 -6.66
N LEU A 246 1.50 10.40 -7.30
CA LEU A 246 1.28 10.46 -8.75
C LEU A 246 2.51 10.06 -9.57
N ALA A 247 3.72 10.43 -9.14
CA ALA A 247 4.95 9.99 -9.80
C ALA A 247 5.06 8.45 -9.77
N ALA A 248 4.84 7.86 -8.60
CA ALA A 248 4.78 6.42 -8.38
C ALA A 248 3.67 5.75 -9.22
N LEU A 249 2.47 6.35 -9.25
CA LEU A 249 1.35 5.87 -10.04
C LEU A 249 1.65 5.83 -11.53
N VAL A 250 2.25 6.90 -12.06
CA VAL A 250 2.65 6.95 -13.48
C VAL A 250 3.75 5.94 -13.78
N LEU A 251 4.75 5.79 -12.92
CA LEU A 251 5.85 4.84 -13.10
C LEU A 251 5.38 3.38 -12.98
N GLY A 252 4.54 3.07 -11.99
CA GLY A 252 3.99 1.72 -11.76
C GLY A 252 3.03 1.24 -12.85
N ASN A 253 2.36 2.18 -13.53
CA ASN A 253 1.48 1.89 -14.68
C ASN A 253 2.18 2.02 -16.04
N ALA A 254 3.44 2.45 -16.08
CA ALA A 254 4.24 2.46 -17.29
C ALA A 254 4.70 1.04 -17.65
N ARG A 255 4.83 0.77 -18.96
CA ARG A 255 5.42 -0.49 -19.47
C ARG A 255 6.94 -0.45 -19.32
N LEU A 256 7.43 -0.60 -18.09
CA LEU A 256 8.84 -0.64 -17.75
C LEU A 256 9.37 -2.09 -17.71
N PRO A 257 10.65 -2.32 -18.03
CA PRO A 257 11.31 -3.61 -17.77
C PRO A 257 11.26 -4.00 -16.29
N HIS A 258 11.20 -5.30 -15.98
CA HIS A 258 11.25 -5.83 -14.62
C HIS A 258 10.17 -5.26 -13.66
N ARG A 259 8.96 -5.03 -14.18
CA ARG A 259 7.83 -4.51 -13.39
C ARG A 259 7.51 -5.32 -12.13
N PRO A 260 7.46 -6.67 -12.16
CA PRO A 260 7.21 -7.46 -10.94
C PRO A 260 8.28 -7.22 -9.87
N ALA A 261 9.56 -7.20 -10.26
CA ALA A 261 10.66 -6.91 -9.32
C ALA A 261 10.57 -5.50 -8.72
N THR A 262 10.10 -4.51 -9.50
CA THR A 262 9.88 -3.14 -9.00
C THR A 262 8.76 -3.09 -7.98
N ARG A 263 7.67 -3.84 -8.24
CA ARG A 263 6.53 -3.96 -7.34
C ARG A 263 6.95 -4.63 -6.02
N GLY A 264 7.54 -5.82 -6.07
CA GLY A 264 7.96 -6.54 -4.88
C GLY A 264 9.02 -5.80 -4.05
N PHE A 265 9.94 -5.07 -4.69
CA PHE A 265 10.89 -4.21 -3.97
C PHE A 265 10.21 -3.04 -3.26
N ALA A 266 9.29 -2.34 -3.93
CA ALA A 266 8.53 -1.25 -3.32
C ALA A 266 7.67 -1.76 -2.15
N GLU A 267 7.02 -2.91 -2.32
CA GLU A 267 6.26 -3.59 -1.26
C GLU A 267 7.17 -3.92 -0.07
N GLY A 268 8.33 -4.55 -0.28
CA GLY A 268 9.27 -4.85 0.80
C GLY A 268 9.77 -3.61 1.57
N ILE A 269 10.09 -2.52 0.85
CA ILE A 269 10.51 -1.25 1.47
C ILE A 269 9.36 -0.61 2.26
N ALA A 270 8.14 -0.62 1.74
CA ALA A 270 6.99 -0.08 2.43
C ALA A 270 6.66 -0.88 3.69
N TRP A 271 6.77 -2.21 3.68
CA TRP A 271 6.63 -3.04 4.88
C TRP A 271 7.65 -2.66 5.96
N LEU A 272 8.91 -2.46 5.57
CA LEU A 272 9.96 -2.03 6.51
C LEU A 272 9.65 -0.65 7.08
N ALA A 273 9.26 0.31 6.23
CA ALA A 273 8.86 1.65 6.64
C ALA A 273 7.67 1.63 7.59
N GLN A 274 6.66 0.79 7.31
CA GLN A 274 5.46 0.65 8.12
C GLN A 274 5.75 0.00 9.48
N ILE A 275 6.58 -1.05 9.53
CA ILE A 275 7.03 -1.66 10.79
C ILE A 275 7.77 -0.63 11.63
N GLY A 276 8.79 0.03 11.04
CA GLY A 276 9.59 1.04 11.72
C GLY A 276 8.73 2.18 12.25
N LEU A 277 7.79 2.65 11.42
CA LEU A 277 6.85 3.71 11.77
C LEU A 277 6.00 3.35 12.99
N PHE A 278 5.27 2.24 12.94
CA PHE A 278 4.36 1.88 14.03
C PHE A 278 5.10 1.51 15.33
N VAL A 279 6.27 0.86 15.25
CA VAL A 279 7.10 0.63 16.44
C VAL A 279 7.54 1.95 17.05
N MET A 280 8.07 2.87 16.24
CA MET A 280 8.53 4.18 16.70
C MET A 280 7.39 4.98 17.36
N LEU A 281 6.21 4.98 16.76
CA LEU A 281 5.03 5.66 17.33
C LEU A 281 4.59 5.02 18.66
N GLY A 282 4.69 3.70 18.78
CA GLY A 282 4.46 3.00 20.05
C GLY A 282 5.52 3.31 21.11
N LEU A 283 6.78 3.55 20.71
CA LEU A 283 7.85 3.98 21.61
C LEU A 283 7.66 5.42 22.10
N LEU A 284 7.12 6.30 21.25
CA LEU A 284 6.86 7.71 21.57
C LEU A 284 5.67 7.89 22.52
N ALA A 285 4.75 6.93 22.57
CA ALA A 285 3.53 7.04 23.36
C ALA A 285 3.77 6.71 24.84
N SER A 286 3.28 7.58 25.73
CA SER A 286 3.36 7.43 27.19
C SER A 286 2.18 6.63 27.75
N PRO A 287 2.34 5.37 28.18
CA PRO A 287 1.22 4.49 28.53
C PRO A 287 0.47 4.92 29.79
N SER A 288 1.11 5.71 30.65
CA SER A 288 0.52 6.29 31.86
C SER A 288 -0.57 7.33 31.58
N GLU A 289 -0.50 8.02 30.44
CA GLU A 289 -1.42 9.10 30.06
C GLU A 289 -2.64 8.58 29.28
N LEU A 290 -2.49 7.44 28.58
CA LEU A 290 -3.53 6.87 27.71
C LEU A 290 -4.87 6.59 28.43
N PRO A 291 -4.92 6.07 29.67
CA PRO A 291 -6.19 5.78 30.33
C PRO A 291 -7.05 7.01 30.59
N ALA A 292 -6.41 8.16 30.85
CA ALA A 292 -7.12 9.42 31.12
C ALA A 292 -7.82 9.96 29.86
N GLU A 293 -7.20 9.75 28.69
CA GLU A 293 -7.71 10.24 27.40
C GLU A 293 -8.64 9.25 26.70
N LEU A 294 -8.92 8.09 27.29
CA LEU A 294 -9.82 7.07 26.71
C LEU A 294 -11.24 7.59 26.49
N LEU A 295 -11.81 8.29 27.46
CA LEU A 295 -13.16 8.83 27.35
C LEU A 295 -13.23 9.97 26.30
N PRO A 296 -12.34 10.99 26.32
CA PRO A 296 -12.25 11.97 25.23
C PRO A 296 -12.09 11.36 23.84
N ALA A 297 -11.20 10.37 23.71
CA ALA A 297 -10.96 9.66 22.46
C ALA A 297 -12.20 8.93 21.95
N LEU A 298 -12.93 8.23 22.83
CA LEU A 298 -14.17 7.55 22.46
C LEU A 298 -15.22 8.56 21.97
N VAL A 299 -15.43 9.65 22.70
CA VAL A 299 -16.42 10.68 22.34
C VAL A 299 -16.12 11.26 20.96
N ILE A 300 -14.89 11.74 20.74
CA ILE A 300 -14.50 12.35 19.47
C ILE A 300 -14.46 11.32 18.34
N GLY A 301 -13.93 10.13 18.60
CA GLY A 301 -13.90 9.07 17.61
C GLY A 301 -15.30 8.61 17.18
N PHE A 302 -16.29 8.58 18.07
CA PHE A 302 -17.67 8.28 17.71
C PHE A 302 -18.32 9.40 16.91
N VAL A 303 -18.11 10.68 17.28
CA VAL A 303 -18.58 11.81 16.46
C VAL A 303 -17.98 11.72 15.07
N LEU A 304 -16.69 11.44 14.99
CA LEU A 304 -15.96 11.33 13.74
C LEU A 304 -16.47 10.18 12.87
N LEU A 305 -16.66 8.99 13.46
CA LEU A 305 -17.12 7.79 12.76
C LEU A 305 -18.60 7.85 12.34
N LEU A 306 -19.48 8.29 13.25
CA LEU A 306 -20.93 8.18 13.08
C LEU A 306 -21.57 9.45 12.51
N VAL A 307 -20.90 10.60 12.62
CA VAL A 307 -21.46 11.89 12.20
C VAL A 307 -20.60 12.53 11.12
N ALA A 308 -19.35 12.87 11.44
CA ALA A 308 -18.49 13.64 10.55
C ALA A 308 -18.24 12.92 9.24
N ARG A 309 -17.91 11.62 9.30
CA ARG A 309 -17.56 10.84 8.12
C ARG A 309 -18.76 10.56 7.19
N PRO A 310 -19.94 10.10 7.69
CA PRO A 310 -21.15 10.01 6.87
C PRO A 310 -21.56 11.34 6.22
N LEU A 311 -21.51 12.45 6.97
CA LEU A 311 -21.80 13.77 6.41
C LEU A 311 -20.81 14.13 5.30
N SER A 312 -19.51 13.91 5.54
CA SER A 312 -18.44 14.20 4.59
C SER A 312 -18.62 13.44 3.28
N VAL A 313 -18.95 12.14 3.33
CA VAL A 313 -19.17 11.33 2.13
C VAL A 313 -20.49 11.71 1.45
N VAL A 314 -21.58 11.86 2.19
CA VAL A 314 -22.91 12.12 1.59
C VAL A 314 -22.96 13.50 0.94
N LEU A 315 -22.35 14.52 1.55
CA LEU A 315 -22.37 15.90 1.05
C LEU A 315 -21.34 16.16 -0.05
N SER A 316 -20.23 15.41 -0.08
CA SER A 316 -19.22 15.57 -1.14
C SER A 316 -19.49 14.70 -2.37
N THR A 317 -20.29 13.63 -2.25
CA THR A 317 -20.61 12.72 -3.36
C THR A 317 -21.94 12.92 -4.12
N PRO A 318 -22.72 14.03 -4.01
CA PRO A 318 -23.86 14.27 -4.90
C PRO A 318 -23.43 14.29 -6.38
N GLY A 319 -24.17 13.59 -7.25
CA GLY A 319 -23.92 13.60 -8.70
C GLY A 319 -22.93 12.55 -9.23
N PHE A 320 -22.20 11.84 -8.37
CA PHE A 320 -21.28 10.77 -8.82
C PHE A 320 -21.92 9.39 -8.95
N GLY A 321 -23.22 9.24 -8.68
CA GLY A 321 -23.93 7.97 -8.87
C GLY A 321 -23.41 6.82 -7.99
N LEU A 322 -23.02 7.12 -6.75
CA LEU A 322 -22.76 6.11 -5.72
C LEU A 322 -24.09 5.68 -5.08
N THR A 323 -24.27 4.37 -4.93
CA THR A 323 -25.38 3.76 -4.20
C THR A 323 -25.28 4.08 -2.70
N TRP A 324 -26.40 3.96 -1.98
CA TRP A 324 -26.40 4.15 -0.52
C TRP A 324 -25.51 3.14 0.20
N GLY A 325 -25.42 1.89 -0.28
CA GLY A 325 -24.51 0.87 0.27
C GLY A 325 -23.04 1.27 0.12
N GLU A 326 -22.64 1.78 -1.05
CA GLU A 326 -21.29 2.29 -1.27
C GLU A 326 -20.98 3.50 -0.38
N LYS A 327 -21.92 4.43 -0.20
CA LYS A 327 -21.74 5.59 0.68
C LYS A 327 -21.60 5.20 2.15
N LEU A 328 -22.46 4.30 2.64
CA LEU A 328 -22.36 3.80 4.02
C LEU A 328 -21.03 3.08 4.23
N PHE A 329 -20.64 2.21 3.30
CA PHE A 329 -19.37 1.49 3.40
C PHE A 329 -18.18 2.44 3.35
N ALA A 330 -18.14 3.40 2.41
CA ALA A 330 -17.08 4.40 2.34
C ALA A 330 -16.99 5.26 3.62
N SER A 331 -18.14 5.48 4.27
CA SER A 331 -18.19 6.17 5.55
C SER A 331 -17.64 5.32 6.70
N TRP A 332 -17.90 4.01 6.69
CA TRP A 332 -17.42 3.06 7.71
C TRP A 332 -15.95 2.66 7.52
N ALA A 333 -15.50 2.59 6.26
CA ALA A 333 -14.18 2.11 5.84
C ALA A 333 -13.05 3.13 5.96
N GLY A 334 -13.32 4.32 6.52
CA GLY A 334 -12.30 5.32 6.84
C GLY A 334 -11.42 4.86 8.02
N LEU A 335 -10.55 3.88 7.78
CA LEU A 335 -9.57 3.42 8.75
C LEU A 335 -8.55 4.52 9.02
N ARG A 336 -8.33 4.79 10.29
CA ARG A 336 -7.22 5.61 10.77
C ARG A 336 -6.08 4.68 11.14
N GLY A 337 -4.87 5.03 10.75
CA GLY A 337 -3.67 4.27 11.07
C GLY A 337 -2.54 5.21 11.47
N ALA A 338 -1.36 5.10 10.86
CA ALA A 338 -0.20 5.84 11.35
C ALA A 338 -0.22 7.33 11.01
N VAL A 339 -0.83 7.73 9.89
CA VAL A 339 -0.77 9.12 9.40
C VAL A 339 -1.24 10.14 10.45
N PRO A 340 -2.42 9.99 11.09
CA PRO A 340 -2.81 10.89 12.18
C PRO A 340 -1.79 11.00 13.30
N ILE A 341 -1.19 9.89 13.74
CA ILE A 341 -0.24 9.92 14.85
C ILE A 341 1.04 10.66 14.45
N VAL A 342 1.53 10.45 13.22
CA VAL A 342 2.67 11.21 12.68
C VAL A 342 2.34 12.69 12.60
N LEU A 343 1.15 13.06 12.10
CA LEU A 343 0.78 14.47 12.01
C LEU A 343 0.58 15.12 13.39
N ALA A 344 0.26 14.34 14.42
CA ALA A 344 0.20 14.81 15.80
C ALA A 344 1.58 15.20 16.37
N THR A 345 2.70 14.73 15.80
CA THR A 345 4.04 15.14 16.26
C THR A 345 4.38 16.56 15.82
N ILE A 346 3.81 17.06 14.73
CA ILE A 346 4.04 18.42 14.23
C ILE A 346 3.69 19.50 15.28
N PRO A 347 2.50 19.51 15.91
CA PRO A 347 2.20 20.48 16.97
C PRO A 347 3.05 20.27 18.23
N MET A 348 3.53 19.04 18.51
CA MET A 348 4.46 18.79 19.63
C MET A 348 5.82 19.45 19.37
N VAL A 349 6.37 19.28 18.18
CA VAL A 349 7.64 19.92 17.77
C VAL A 349 7.53 21.44 17.76
N ASN A 350 6.38 21.97 17.34
CA ASN A 350 6.10 23.41 17.40
C ASN A 350 5.76 23.95 18.80
N ASN A 351 5.78 23.08 19.82
CA ASN A 351 5.49 23.40 21.22
C ASN A 351 4.12 24.10 21.39
N VAL A 352 3.10 23.63 20.67
CA VAL A 352 1.73 24.12 20.83
C VAL A 352 1.20 23.69 22.21
N ALA A 353 0.60 24.62 22.94
CA ALA A 353 0.06 24.34 24.27
C ALA A 353 -1.00 23.21 24.18
N GLY A 354 -0.78 22.10 24.90
CA GLY A 354 -1.66 20.93 24.91
C GLY A 354 -1.41 19.91 23.78
N ALA A 355 -0.32 20.04 23.03
CA ALA A 355 0.05 19.11 21.96
C ALA A 355 0.23 17.65 22.46
N ASP A 356 0.80 17.45 23.65
CA ASP A 356 0.97 16.10 24.23
C ASP A 356 -0.37 15.43 24.49
N ARG A 357 -1.33 16.19 25.01
CA ARG A 357 -2.71 15.72 25.20
C ARG A 357 -3.38 15.38 23.86
N LEU A 358 -3.19 16.23 22.85
CA LEU A 358 -3.69 15.97 21.50
C LEU A 358 -3.11 14.67 20.94
N PHE A 359 -1.81 14.46 21.07
CA PHE A 359 -1.13 13.24 20.65
C PHE A 359 -1.73 12.00 21.35
N SER A 360 -1.88 12.05 22.67
CA SER A 360 -2.47 10.96 23.46
C SER A 360 -3.91 10.64 23.03
N ILE A 361 -4.75 11.66 22.78
CA ILE A 361 -6.11 11.45 22.24
C ILE A 361 -6.08 10.80 20.86
N VAL A 362 -5.26 11.31 19.94
CA VAL A 362 -5.14 10.78 18.57
C VAL A 362 -4.66 9.33 18.61
N PHE A 363 -3.66 9.02 19.44
CA PHE A 363 -3.13 7.69 19.62
C PHE A 363 -4.22 6.71 20.08
N VAL A 364 -4.98 7.07 21.12
CA VAL A 364 -6.07 6.22 21.63
C VAL A 364 -7.19 6.05 20.60
N ILE A 365 -7.56 7.11 19.86
CA ILE A 365 -8.53 7.01 18.76
C ILE A 365 -8.05 6.00 17.72
N VAL A 366 -6.80 6.11 17.26
CA VAL A 366 -6.27 5.17 16.26
C VAL A 366 -6.32 3.74 16.81
N VAL A 367 -5.78 3.47 17.99
CA VAL A 367 -5.79 2.13 18.59
C VAL A 367 -7.21 1.55 18.68
N VAL A 368 -8.13 2.28 19.31
CA VAL A 368 -9.49 1.79 19.59
C VAL A 368 -10.29 1.61 18.30
N PHE A 369 -10.24 2.57 17.39
CA PHE A 369 -11.05 2.53 16.18
C PHE A 369 -10.46 1.58 15.12
N THR A 370 -9.14 1.39 15.06
CA THR A 370 -8.56 0.33 14.24
C THR A 370 -8.96 -1.07 14.77
N LEU A 371 -9.00 -1.27 16.09
CA LEU A 371 -9.50 -2.52 16.71
C LEU A 371 -10.99 -2.75 16.44
N LEU A 372 -11.79 -1.68 16.42
CA LEU A 372 -13.23 -1.77 16.17
C LEU A 372 -13.56 -1.95 14.69
N GLN A 373 -12.98 -1.15 13.82
CA GLN A 373 -13.29 -1.10 12.40
C GLN A 373 -12.66 -2.26 11.63
N GLY A 374 -11.40 -2.61 11.90
CA GLY A 374 -10.67 -3.65 11.14
C GLY A 374 -11.45 -4.97 11.01
N PRO A 375 -11.86 -5.61 12.13
CA PRO A 375 -12.65 -6.84 12.11
C PRO A 375 -14.09 -6.67 11.63
N THR A 376 -14.67 -5.47 11.71
CA THR A 376 -16.07 -5.21 11.32
C THR A 376 -16.24 -4.85 9.85
N LEU A 377 -15.15 -4.53 9.12
CA LEU A 377 -15.20 -4.20 7.69
C LEU A 377 -15.79 -5.30 6.80
N PRO A 378 -15.41 -6.59 6.94
CA PRO A 378 -16.04 -7.68 6.17
C PRO A 378 -17.55 -7.77 6.42
N LEU A 379 -17.98 -7.56 7.67
CA LEU A 379 -19.40 -7.55 8.04
C LEU A 379 -20.12 -6.35 7.42
N ALA A 380 -19.51 -5.16 7.47
CA ALA A 380 -20.06 -3.95 6.87
C ALA A 380 -20.23 -4.10 5.34
N ALA A 381 -19.26 -4.73 4.66
CA ALA A 381 -19.35 -5.02 3.22
C ALA A 381 -20.56 -5.91 2.89
N ARG A 382 -20.78 -6.97 3.70
CA ARG A 382 -21.94 -7.87 3.59
C ARG A 382 -23.27 -7.14 3.81
N LEU A 383 -23.35 -6.35 4.87
CA LEU A 383 -24.56 -5.57 5.20
C LEU A 383 -24.89 -4.55 4.11
N CYS A 384 -23.87 -3.96 3.49
CA CYS A 384 -24.02 -3.02 2.38
C CYS A 384 -24.27 -3.69 1.02
N ARG A 385 -24.32 -5.03 0.96
CA ARG A 385 -24.52 -5.85 -0.26
C ARG A 385 -23.48 -5.55 -1.36
N LEU A 386 -22.22 -5.40 -0.95
CA LEU A 386 -21.12 -5.02 -1.84
C LEU A 386 -20.29 -6.19 -2.35
N GLU A 387 -20.63 -7.44 -1.99
CA GLU A 387 -19.89 -8.62 -2.44
C GLU A 387 -20.01 -8.75 -3.98
N SER A 388 -18.91 -8.50 -4.69
CA SER A 388 -18.82 -8.64 -6.15
C SER A 388 -18.38 -10.07 -6.52
N ASP A 389 -19.10 -10.69 -7.46
CA ASP A 389 -18.86 -12.07 -7.93
C ASP A 389 -17.74 -12.16 -9.00
N GLU A 390 -17.12 -11.03 -9.35
CA GLU A 390 -16.10 -10.94 -10.41
C GLU A 390 -14.74 -11.47 -9.94
N ARG A 391 -14.61 -12.80 -9.96
CA ARG A 391 -13.37 -13.54 -9.73
C ARG A 391 -12.42 -13.53 -10.93
N ALA A 392 -11.98 -12.35 -11.36
CA ALA A 392 -10.77 -12.24 -12.18
C ALA A 392 -9.63 -11.75 -11.28
N ARG A 393 -9.05 -12.65 -10.48
CA ARG A 393 -7.76 -12.36 -9.83
C ARG A 393 -6.72 -12.26 -10.94
N GLU A 394 -6.22 -11.06 -11.21
CA GLU A 394 -4.93 -10.89 -11.89
C GLU A 394 -3.89 -11.57 -10.99
N LEU A 395 -3.58 -12.84 -11.29
CA LEU A 395 -2.44 -13.53 -10.72
C LEU A 395 -1.20 -12.84 -11.31
N ASP A 396 -0.70 -11.82 -10.62
CA ASP A 396 0.63 -11.29 -10.88
C ASP A 396 1.58 -12.46 -10.59
N VAL A 397 2.29 -12.91 -11.63
CA VAL A 397 3.16 -14.08 -11.57
C VAL A 397 4.42 -13.67 -10.81
N GLU A 398 4.30 -13.58 -9.49
CA GLU A 398 5.41 -13.83 -8.58
C GLU A 398 5.55 -15.34 -8.43
N ALA A 399 6.67 -15.83 -7.91
CA ALA A 399 6.85 -17.26 -7.64
C ALA A 399 5.88 -17.80 -6.56
N ALA A 400 5.23 -16.92 -5.80
CA ALA A 400 4.39 -17.25 -4.65
C ALA A 400 3.05 -17.97 -4.96
N PRO A 401 2.27 -17.65 -6.03
CA PRO A 401 1.06 -18.40 -6.36
C PRO A 401 1.37 -19.78 -6.95
N LEU A 402 2.55 -19.96 -7.56
CA LEU A 402 3.05 -21.24 -8.03
C LEU A 402 3.41 -22.15 -6.83
N GLU A 403 4.01 -21.59 -5.77
CA GLU A 403 4.20 -22.29 -4.49
C GLU A 403 2.86 -22.72 -3.84
N GLU A 404 1.82 -21.87 -3.84
CA GLU A 404 0.48 -22.25 -3.34
C GLU A 404 -0.20 -23.32 -4.21
N LEU A 405 0.08 -23.35 -5.51
CA LEU A 405 -0.43 -24.34 -6.47
C LEU A 405 0.46 -25.60 -6.57
N HIS A 406 1.57 -25.66 -5.83
CA HIS A 406 2.61 -26.69 -5.94
C HIS A 406 3.03 -26.94 -7.40
N ALA A 407 3.18 -25.87 -8.18
CA ALA A 407 3.49 -25.93 -9.60
C ALA A 407 4.80 -25.19 -9.92
N ASP A 408 5.67 -25.81 -10.70
CA ASP A 408 6.88 -25.23 -11.24
C ASP A 408 6.71 -24.82 -12.70
N LEU A 409 7.47 -23.81 -13.10
CA LEU A 409 7.46 -23.27 -14.45
C LEU A 409 8.85 -23.47 -15.06
N LEU A 410 8.92 -24.30 -16.11
CA LEU A 410 10.16 -24.66 -16.78
C LEU A 410 10.21 -23.98 -18.15
N GLU A 411 11.30 -23.26 -18.41
CA GLU A 411 11.65 -22.80 -19.76
C GLU A 411 12.62 -23.79 -20.40
N ILE A 412 12.22 -24.36 -21.54
CA ILE A 412 13.04 -25.35 -22.26
C ILE A 412 13.23 -24.88 -23.69
N ARG A 413 14.47 -24.56 -24.06
CA ARG A 413 14.83 -24.30 -25.45
C ARG A 413 15.06 -25.63 -26.17
N VAL A 414 14.57 -25.75 -27.40
CA VAL A 414 14.80 -26.89 -28.29
C VAL A 414 16.10 -26.66 -29.08
N PRO A 415 17.20 -27.38 -28.80
CA PRO A 415 18.45 -27.27 -29.54
C PRO A 415 18.29 -27.66 -31.02
N HIS A 416 19.17 -27.15 -31.89
CA HIS A 416 19.12 -27.46 -33.33
C HIS A 416 19.43 -28.93 -33.65
N ASP A 417 20.19 -29.61 -32.79
CA ASP A 417 20.52 -31.04 -32.86
C ASP A 417 19.49 -31.94 -32.16
N SER A 418 18.45 -31.36 -31.56
CA SER A 418 17.44 -32.10 -30.82
C SER A 418 16.50 -32.87 -31.73
N ARG A 419 16.24 -34.13 -31.35
CA ARG A 419 15.20 -34.97 -31.97
C ARG A 419 13.79 -34.65 -31.49
N LEU A 420 13.60 -33.57 -30.71
CA LEU A 420 12.29 -32.96 -30.48
C LEU A 420 11.73 -32.33 -31.76
N ASN A 421 12.60 -31.96 -32.71
CA ASN A 421 12.17 -31.37 -33.97
C ASN A 421 11.23 -32.34 -34.74
N GLY A 422 10.02 -31.86 -35.06
CA GLY A 422 8.98 -32.63 -35.73
C GLY A 422 8.16 -33.54 -34.81
N VAL A 423 8.40 -33.54 -33.49
CA VAL A 423 7.57 -34.26 -32.53
C VAL A 423 6.35 -33.41 -32.18
N GLU A 424 5.16 -34.00 -32.26
CA GLU A 424 3.92 -33.32 -31.88
C GLU A 424 3.71 -33.36 -30.36
N ILE A 425 3.00 -32.37 -29.80
CA ILE A 425 2.84 -32.26 -28.33
C ILE A 425 2.25 -33.52 -27.70
N PHE A 426 1.24 -34.14 -28.33
CA PHE A 426 0.67 -35.38 -27.79
C PHE A 426 1.67 -36.56 -27.82
N GLU A 427 2.63 -36.56 -28.75
CA GLU A 427 3.65 -37.61 -28.87
C GLU A 427 4.68 -37.54 -27.72
N LEU A 428 4.83 -36.38 -27.08
CA LEU A 428 5.70 -36.22 -25.91
C LEU A 428 5.25 -37.10 -24.75
N ARG A 429 3.94 -37.34 -24.58
CA ARG A 429 3.38 -38.12 -23.47
C ARG A 429 3.95 -37.66 -22.12
N LEU A 430 3.78 -36.37 -21.83
CA LEU A 430 4.20 -35.79 -20.55
C LEU A 430 3.46 -36.48 -19.39
N PRO A 431 4.09 -36.57 -18.20
CA PRO A 431 3.43 -37.13 -17.02
C PRO A 431 2.19 -36.29 -16.66
N LYS A 432 1.23 -36.93 -15.98
CA LYS A 432 0.09 -36.20 -15.41
C LYS A 432 0.63 -35.14 -14.45
N GLY A 433 0.12 -33.92 -14.57
CA GLY A 433 0.63 -32.76 -13.82
C GLY A 433 1.62 -31.90 -14.61
N ALA A 434 2.05 -32.29 -15.81
CA ALA A 434 2.91 -31.47 -16.68
C ALA A 434 2.26 -31.17 -18.04
N GLN A 435 2.33 -29.91 -18.47
CA GLN A 435 1.75 -29.45 -19.74
C GLN A 435 2.58 -28.32 -20.37
N ILE A 436 2.74 -28.37 -21.70
CA ILE A 436 3.27 -27.23 -22.47
C ILE A 436 2.13 -26.23 -22.65
N THR A 437 2.29 -25.04 -22.09
CA THR A 437 1.26 -23.99 -22.11
C THR A 437 1.50 -22.96 -23.20
N LEU A 438 2.76 -22.73 -23.58
CA LEU A 438 3.13 -21.73 -24.56
C LEU A 438 4.37 -22.17 -25.36
N ILE A 439 4.38 -21.86 -26.64
CA ILE A 439 5.58 -21.95 -27.48
C ILE A 439 5.93 -20.55 -27.98
N VAL A 440 7.20 -20.17 -27.85
CA VAL A 440 7.76 -18.97 -28.47
C VAL A 440 8.59 -19.41 -29.67
N ARG A 441 8.19 -18.96 -30.86
CA ARG A 441 8.84 -19.25 -32.14
C ARG A 441 9.00 -17.95 -32.91
N ASP A 442 10.21 -17.66 -33.36
CA ASP A 442 10.54 -16.45 -34.13
C ASP A 442 10.07 -15.14 -33.45
N GLY A 443 10.09 -15.11 -32.11
CA GLY A 443 9.66 -13.95 -31.30
C GLY A 443 8.15 -13.81 -31.12
N ALA A 444 7.33 -14.70 -31.71
CA ALA A 444 5.89 -14.76 -31.49
C ALA A 444 5.53 -15.89 -30.52
N SER A 445 4.64 -15.61 -29.57
CA SER A 445 4.12 -16.61 -28.64
C SER A 445 2.73 -17.09 -29.07
N PHE A 446 2.48 -18.39 -28.92
CA PHE A 446 1.17 -18.98 -29.19
C PHE A 446 0.90 -20.18 -28.27
N VAL A 447 -0.38 -20.43 -28.00
CA VAL A 447 -0.84 -21.62 -27.26
C VAL A 447 -0.86 -22.78 -28.24
N PRO A 448 -0.15 -23.89 -27.97
CA PRO A 448 -0.03 -24.94 -28.94
C PRO A 448 -1.17 -25.96 -28.83
N GLU A 449 -1.61 -26.49 -29.96
CA GLU A 449 -2.56 -27.59 -30.05
C GLU A 449 -1.86 -28.95 -29.85
N PRO A 450 -2.59 -30.03 -29.50
CA PRO A 450 -2.00 -31.36 -29.35
C PRO A 450 -1.16 -31.83 -30.55
N THR A 451 -1.58 -31.45 -31.76
CA THR A 451 -0.94 -31.74 -33.06
C THR A 451 0.13 -30.73 -33.47
N THR A 452 0.46 -29.76 -32.61
CA THR A 452 1.49 -28.77 -32.95
C THR A 452 2.86 -29.45 -32.96
N PRO A 453 3.60 -29.41 -34.09
CA PRO A 453 4.95 -29.93 -34.14
C PRO A 453 5.94 -28.94 -33.51
N LEU A 454 6.81 -29.47 -32.66
CA LEU A 454 7.97 -28.74 -32.13
C LEU A 454 9.01 -28.51 -33.23
N ARG A 455 9.66 -27.34 -33.21
CA ARG A 455 10.73 -26.99 -34.15
C ARG A 455 12.02 -26.68 -33.41
N ALA A 456 13.14 -26.95 -34.07
CA ALA A 456 14.44 -26.47 -33.61
C ALA A 456 14.42 -24.94 -33.42
N GLY A 457 14.91 -24.46 -32.27
CA GLY A 457 14.88 -23.05 -31.91
C GLY A 457 13.62 -22.61 -31.14
N ASP A 458 12.59 -23.45 -31.03
CA ASP A 458 11.44 -23.16 -30.18
C ASP A 458 11.86 -23.02 -28.72
N THR A 459 11.22 -22.10 -28.02
CA THR A 459 11.29 -22.02 -26.55
C THR A 459 9.93 -22.43 -25.98
N LEU A 460 9.93 -23.49 -25.19
CA LEU A 460 8.74 -24.10 -24.61
C LEU A 460 8.58 -23.63 -23.17
N LEU A 461 7.36 -23.20 -22.84
CA LEU A 461 6.96 -22.94 -21.46
C LEU A 461 6.16 -24.15 -20.96
N VAL A 462 6.69 -24.82 -19.94
CA VAL A 462 6.06 -26.00 -19.35
C VAL A 462 5.65 -25.67 -17.92
N ILE A 463 4.38 -25.88 -17.60
CA ILE A 463 3.90 -25.87 -16.21
C ILE A 463 3.85 -27.32 -15.73
N THR A 464 4.46 -27.61 -14.60
CA THR A 464 4.50 -28.94 -13.99
C THR A 464 4.15 -28.87 -12.52
N THR A 465 3.53 -29.88 -11.93
CA THR A 465 3.51 -30.00 -10.46
C THR A 465 4.92 -30.32 -9.93
N GLU A 466 5.19 -29.98 -8.66
CA GLU A 466 6.47 -30.26 -7.99
C GLU A 466 6.83 -31.76 -8.08
N GLU A 467 5.85 -32.64 -7.86
CA GLU A 467 6.00 -34.10 -7.97
C GLU A 467 6.34 -34.58 -9.40
N ALA A 468 5.82 -33.89 -10.42
CA ALA A 468 5.98 -34.28 -11.82
C ALA A 468 7.22 -33.66 -12.49
N ARG A 469 7.87 -32.70 -11.83
CA ARG A 469 8.95 -31.88 -12.40
C ARG A 469 10.10 -32.71 -12.97
N GLU A 470 10.67 -33.60 -12.15
CA GLU A 470 11.78 -34.45 -12.58
C GLU A 470 11.39 -35.43 -13.68
N ALA A 471 10.16 -35.95 -13.63
CA ALA A 471 9.66 -36.87 -14.63
C ALA A 471 9.43 -36.16 -15.97
N ALA A 472 8.93 -34.92 -15.95
CA ALA A 472 8.74 -34.09 -17.12
C ALA A 472 10.07 -33.70 -17.77
N GLU A 473 11.06 -33.27 -16.97
CA GLU A 473 12.41 -32.98 -17.47
C GLU A 473 13.06 -34.20 -18.11
N ARG A 474 13.05 -35.34 -17.42
CA ARG A 474 13.58 -36.61 -17.94
C ARG A 474 12.90 -37.01 -19.23
N ARG A 475 11.58 -36.88 -19.31
CA ARG A 475 10.84 -37.23 -20.52
C ARG A 475 11.23 -36.34 -21.70
N LEU A 476 11.35 -35.03 -21.50
CA LEU A 476 11.75 -34.10 -22.55
C LEU A 476 13.20 -34.33 -22.98
N ARG A 477 14.12 -34.63 -22.05
CA ARG A 477 15.50 -35.03 -22.36
C ARG A 477 15.55 -36.34 -23.16
N ALA A 478 14.76 -37.34 -22.79
CA ALA A 478 14.69 -38.62 -23.48
C ALA A 478 14.26 -38.44 -24.95
N VAL A 479 13.18 -37.66 -25.18
CA VAL A 479 12.69 -37.37 -26.53
C VAL A 479 13.68 -36.49 -27.29
N SER A 480 14.37 -35.56 -26.65
CA SER A 480 15.44 -34.76 -27.27
C SER A 480 16.58 -35.64 -27.80
N ARG A 481 16.98 -36.69 -27.06
CA ARG A 481 18.06 -37.60 -27.46
C ARG A 481 17.65 -38.62 -28.51
N ARG A 482 16.43 -39.20 -28.41
CA ARG A 482 16.02 -40.37 -29.22
C ARG A 482 14.74 -40.19 -30.04
N GLY A 483 14.13 -39.02 -30.00
CA GLY A 483 12.89 -38.69 -30.71
C GLY A 483 11.66 -39.35 -30.10
N LYS A 484 10.54 -39.32 -30.82
CA LYS A 484 9.23 -39.82 -30.34
C LYS A 484 9.22 -41.26 -29.81
N LEU A 485 10.15 -42.10 -30.28
CA LEU A 485 10.30 -43.50 -29.89
C LEU A 485 11.25 -43.72 -28.70
N ALA A 486 11.67 -42.68 -27.98
CA ALA A 486 12.64 -42.79 -26.87
C ALA A 486 12.32 -43.91 -25.86
N GLY A 487 11.05 -44.11 -25.53
CA GLY A 487 10.63 -45.17 -24.60
C GLY A 487 10.84 -46.59 -25.14
N TRP A 488 10.77 -46.79 -26.46
CA TRP A 488 11.06 -48.08 -27.10
C TRP A 488 12.55 -48.40 -27.12
N PHE A 489 13.40 -47.36 -27.15
CA PHE A 489 14.85 -47.50 -27.09
C PHE A 489 15.41 -47.57 -25.66
N GLY A 490 14.55 -47.62 -24.64
CA GLY A 490 14.98 -47.64 -23.24
C GLY A 490 15.64 -46.34 -22.77
N GLU A 491 15.50 -45.24 -23.51
CA GLU A 491 16.03 -43.94 -23.12
C GLU A 491 15.08 -43.29 -22.11
N THR A 492 15.57 -43.13 -20.89
CA THR A 492 14.81 -42.60 -19.75
C THR A 492 15.11 -41.13 -19.47
N GLY A 493 16.09 -40.53 -20.17
CA GLY A 493 16.48 -39.14 -19.99
C GLY A 493 17.15 -38.84 -18.65
N ALA A 494 17.60 -39.89 -17.96
CA ALA A 494 18.49 -39.81 -16.80
C ALA A 494 19.85 -39.19 -17.16
#